data_AF-A0A1B4V444-F1
#
_entry.id   AF-A0A1B4V444-F1
#
_cell.length_a   1.000
_cell.length_b   1.000
_cell.length_c   1.000
_cell.angle_alpha   90.00
_cell.angle_beta   90.00
_cell.angle_gamma   90.00
#
_symmetry.space_group_name_H-M   'P 1'
#
loop_
_entity.id
_entity.type
_entity.pdbx_description
1 polymer ?
#
loop_
_entity_poly.entity_id
_entity_poly.type
_entity_poly.pdbx_seq_one_letter_code
_entity_poly.pdbx_strand_id
1 'polypeptide(L)'
;MIDYNSIVRLVLKLSGVGLVVYGGVSLSSYLPALIHTDSWSEWPALIIFANLAALAMPFLFGMFLWLFPAPVANTIVRGAAAGSQSETLLSHELERIGIALLGLYLFYRAVSDLIYQLMIHRAKVAALGNVRAPDDFPALMTATVIELVLALIFLLQAKGLVNLFRKVRGYPGSAL
;
A
#
# COMPACT_ATOMS: atom_id res chain seq x y z
N MET A 1 -26.12 -16.19 -0.54
CA MET A 1 -25.45 -16.18 0.77
C MET A 1 -23.98 -15.88 0.50
N ILE A 2 -23.37 -14.89 1.15
CA ILE A 2 -21.96 -14.55 0.91
C ILE A 2 -21.08 -15.66 1.52
N ASP A 3 -20.23 -16.27 0.70
CA ASP A 3 -19.30 -17.31 1.15
C ASP A 3 -18.16 -16.69 1.98
N TYR A 4 -17.91 -17.27 3.15
CA TYR A 4 -16.86 -16.84 4.07
C TYR A 4 -15.47 -16.87 3.42
N ASN A 5 -15.17 -17.87 2.58
CA ASN A 5 -13.87 -17.98 1.89
C ASN A 5 -13.68 -16.81 0.91
N SER A 6 -14.75 -16.38 0.24
CA SER A 6 -14.74 -15.22 -0.65
C SER A 6 -14.42 -13.92 0.10
N ILE A 7 -14.97 -13.72 1.30
CA ILE A 7 -14.65 -12.56 2.16
C ILE A 7 -13.18 -12.61 2.59
N VAL A 8 -12.70 -13.75 3.07
CA VAL A 8 -11.30 -13.90 3.52
C VAL A 8 -10.33 -13.58 2.38
N ARG A 9 -10.58 -14.11 1.18
CA ARG A 9 -9.76 -13.80 -0.01
C ARG A 9 -9.78 -12.32 -0.34
N LEU A 10 -10.93 -11.67 -0.26
CA LEU A 10 -11.03 -10.23 -0.49
C LEU A 10 -10.21 -9.43 0.54
N VAL A 11 -10.35 -9.74 1.83
CA VAL A 11 -9.58 -9.08 2.89
C VAL A 11 -8.08 -9.26 2.65
N LEU A 12 -7.62 -10.48 2.32
CA LEU A 12 -6.21 -10.73 2.01
C LEU A 12 -5.72 -9.92 0.81
N LYS A 13 -6.53 -9.79 -0.25
CA LYS A 13 -6.21 -8.95 -1.41
C LYS A 13 -6.05 -7.48 -1.01
N LEU A 14 -7.02 -6.93 -0.27
CA LEU A 14 -7.00 -5.53 0.15
C LEU A 14 -5.83 -5.23 1.09
N SER A 15 -5.56 -6.13 2.04
CA SER A 15 -4.38 -6.05 2.91
C SER A 15 -3.09 -6.10 2.11
N GLY A 16 -3.00 -6.98 1.11
CA GLY A 16 -1.85 -7.07 0.21
C GLY A 16 -1.61 -5.76 -0.55
N VAL A 17 -2.66 -5.19 -1.14
CA VAL A 17 -2.60 -3.89 -1.82
C VAL A 17 -2.18 -2.78 -0.85
N GLY A 18 -2.77 -2.74 0.34
CA GLY A 18 -2.41 -1.75 1.37
C GLY A 18 -0.93 -1.83 1.76
N LEU A 19 -0.38 -3.04 1.89
CA LEU A 19 1.04 -3.26 2.18
C LEU A 19 1.96 -2.85 1.02
N VAL A 20 1.55 -3.07 -0.23
CA VAL A 20 2.28 -2.61 -1.42
C VAL A 20 2.34 -1.08 -1.45
N VAL A 21 1.21 -0.41 -1.20
CA VAL A 21 1.16 1.06 -1.11
C VAL A 21 2.05 1.54 0.03
N TYR A 22 1.93 0.94 1.21
CA TYR A 22 2.75 1.29 2.36
C TYR A 22 4.25 1.14 2.05
N GLY A 23 4.67 0.01 1.50
CA GLY A 23 6.06 -0.24 1.12
C GLY A 23 6.56 0.75 0.07
N GLY A 24 5.73 1.11 -0.92
CA GLY A 24 6.07 2.11 -1.92
C GLY A 24 6.25 3.51 -1.34
N VAL A 25 5.35 3.93 -0.45
CA VAL A 25 5.45 5.21 0.27
C VAL A 25 6.68 5.23 1.17
N SER A 26 6.91 4.17 1.94
CA SER A 26 8.13 4.04 2.76
C SER A 26 9.38 4.13 1.88
N LEU A 27 9.45 3.42 0.76
CA LEU A 27 10.62 3.52 -0.14
C LEU A 27 10.88 4.96 -0.59
N SER A 28 9.83 5.73 -0.90
CA SER A 28 9.96 7.12 -1.31
C SER A 28 10.51 8.03 -0.19
N SER A 29 10.15 7.80 1.07
CA SER A 29 10.69 8.58 2.19
C SER A 29 12.15 8.29 2.49
N TYR A 30 12.65 7.09 2.15
CA TYR A 30 14.06 6.73 2.31
C TYR A 30 14.92 7.06 1.09
N LEU A 31 14.32 7.38 -0.06
CA LEU A 31 15.06 7.69 -1.29
C LEU A 31 16.11 8.81 -1.11
N PRO A 32 15.81 9.94 -0.44
CA PRO A 32 16.79 11.01 -0.25
C PRO A 32 18.00 10.56 0.58
N ALA A 33 17.79 9.74 1.61
CA ALA A 33 18.86 9.15 2.41
C ALA A 33 19.71 8.17 1.59
N LEU A 34 19.10 7.48 0.63
CA LEU A 34 19.81 6.59 -0.27
C LEU A 34 20.65 7.33 -1.33
N ILE A 35 20.19 8.50 -1.78
CA ILE A 35 20.86 9.29 -2.84
C ILE A 35 22.03 10.12 -2.29
N HIS A 36 21.96 10.57 -1.03
CA HIS A 36 23.08 11.28 -0.38
C HIS A 36 24.13 10.26 0.11
N THR A 37 24.96 9.81 -0.83
CA THR A 37 25.91 8.70 -0.69
C THR A 37 27.13 8.99 0.20
N ASP A 38 27.34 10.23 0.61
CA ASP A 38 28.54 10.63 1.39
C ASP A 38 28.62 9.90 2.75
N SER A 39 27.51 9.35 3.24
CA SER A 39 27.42 8.60 4.50
C SER A 39 27.52 7.08 4.37
N TRP A 40 27.46 6.52 3.15
CA TRP A 40 27.33 5.07 2.95
C TRP A 40 28.61 4.30 3.30
N SER A 41 29.78 4.93 3.15
CA SER A 41 31.06 4.30 3.49
C SER A 41 31.27 4.10 4.98
N GLU A 42 30.55 4.84 5.82
CA GLU A 42 30.66 4.75 7.29
C GLU A 42 29.75 3.68 7.89
N TRP A 43 28.77 3.18 7.11
CA TRP A 43 27.77 2.26 7.60
C TRP A 43 28.20 0.80 7.37
N PRO A 44 28.13 -0.07 8.39
CA PRO A 44 28.30 -1.50 8.18
C PRO A 44 27.32 -2.02 7.12
N ALA A 45 27.81 -2.82 6.16
CA ALA A 45 26.99 -3.38 5.07
C ALA A 45 25.74 -4.13 5.57
N LEU A 46 25.82 -4.74 6.76
CA LEU A 46 24.70 -5.40 7.42
C LEU A 46 23.54 -4.44 7.74
N ILE A 47 23.85 -3.20 8.13
CA ILE A 47 22.84 -2.18 8.46
C ILE A 47 22.15 -1.71 7.18
N ILE A 48 22.91 -1.48 6.10
CA ILE A 48 22.35 -1.12 4.79
C ILE A 48 21.41 -2.24 4.32
N PHE A 49 21.86 -3.49 4.38
CA PHE A 49 21.06 -4.65 4.01
C PHE A 49 19.79 -4.77 4.87
N ALA A 50 19.90 -4.61 6.19
CA ALA A 50 18.74 -4.68 7.09
C ALA A 50 17.70 -3.59 6.79
N ASN A 51 18.13 -2.37 6.50
CA ASN A 51 17.21 -1.28 6.12
C ASN A 51 16.52 -1.55 4.78
N LEU A 52 17.29 -1.98 3.76
CA LEU A 52 16.71 -2.36 2.47
C LEU A 52 15.73 -3.54 2.60
N ALA A 53 16.07 -4.54 3.41
CA ALA A 53 15.19 -5.67 3.69
C ALA A 53 13.91 -5.23 4.42
N ALA A 54 14.02 -4.35 5.41
CA ALA A 54 12.87 -3.78 6.13
C ALA A 54 11.95 -2.98 5.20
N LEU A 55 12.50 -2.32 4.18
CA LEU A 55 11.73 -1.60 3.16
C LEU A 55 11.09 -2.54 2.12
N ALA A 56 11.82 -3.55 1.67
CA ALA A 56 11.34 -4.49 0.67
C ALA A 56 10.31 -5.47 1.23
N MET A 57 10.42 -5.86 2.51
CA MET A 57 9.56 -6.90 3.10
C MET A 57 8.07 -6.59 3.05
N PRO A 58 7.58 -5.41 3.46
CA PRO A 58 6.15 -5.06 3.36
C PRO A 58 5.66 -5.13 1.91
N PHE A 59 6.47 -4.65 0.96
CA PHE A 59 6.13 -4.67 -0.46
C PHE A 59 6.04 -6.10 -1.00
N LEU A 60 7.04 -6.93 -0.71
CA LEU A 60 7.10 -8.33 -1.14
C LEU A 60 5.96 -9.15 -0.52
N PHE A 61 5.70 -8.97 0.77
CA PHE A 61 4.62 -9.66 1.46
C PHE A 61 3.25 -9.19 0.97
N GLY A 62 3.10 -7.88 0.73
CA GLY A 62 1.90 -7.31 0.13
C GLY A 62 1.63 -7.88 -1.26
N MET A 63 2.65 -7.95 -2.11
CA MET A 63 2.57 -8.59 -3.42
C MET A 63 2.19 -10.07 -3.31
N PHE A 64 2.81 -10.81 -2.38
CA PHE A 64 2.51 -12.22 -2.15
C PHE A 64 1.03 -12.43 -1.78
N LEU A 65 0.51 -11.67 -0.81
CA LEU A 65 -0.89 -11.75 -0.42
C LEU A 65 -1.85 -11.35 -1.55
N TRP A 66 -1.46 -10.35 -2.34
CA TRP A 66 -2.27 -9.87 -3.45
C TRP A 66 -2.30 -10.86 -4.63
N LEU A 67 -1.19 -11.52 -4.96
CA LEU A 67 -1.11 -12.50 -6.05
C LEU A 67 -1.62 -13.89 -5.64
N PHE A 68 -1.43 -14.29 -4.39
CA PHE A 68 -1.77 -15.62 -3.88
C PHE A 68 -2.77 -15.60 -2.71
N PRO A 69 -3.94 -14.93 -2.83
CA PRO A 69 -4.92 -14.89 -1.75
C PRO A 69 -5.57 -16.26 -1.51
N ALA A 70 -5.69 -17.10 -2.55
CA ALA A 70 -6.35 -18.41 -2.44
C ALA A 70 -5.54 -19.45 -1.63
N PRO A 71 -4.23 -19.66 -1.86
CA PRO A 71 -3.42 -20.52 -1.00
C PRO A 71 -3.43 -20.12 0.48
N VAL A 72 -3.38 -18.81 0.75
CA VAL A 72 -3.41 -18.27 2.11
C VAL A 72 -4.79 -18.47 2.74
N ALA A 73 -5.87 -18.11 2.03
CA ALA A 73 -7.24 -18.31 2.50
C ALA A 73 -7.54 -19.80 2.76
N ASN A 74 -7.12 -20.71 1.87
CA ASN A 74 -7.32 -22.14 2.05
C ASN A 74 -6.59 -22.67 3.28
N THR A 75 -5.43 -22.11 3.63
CA THR A 75 -4.71 -22.46 4.86
C THR A 75 -5.46 -21.99 6.11
N ILE A 76 -6.06 -20.79 6.07
CA ILE A 76 -6.81 -20.20 7.20
C ILE A 76 -8.17 -20.89 7.39
N VAL A 77 -8.84 -21.26 6.30
CA VAL A 77 -10.22 -21.76 6.28
C VAL A 77 -10.29 -23.30 6.26
N ARG A 78 -9.14 -24.01 6.36
CA ARG A 78 -9.06 -25.48 6.46
C ARG A 78 -10.02 -25.99 7.55
N GLY A 79 -11.21 -26.43 7.14
CA GLY A 79 -12.29 -26.83 8.05
C GLY A 79 -13.69 -26.44 7.57
N ALA A 80 -13.85 -25.36 6.79
CA ALA A 80 -15.13 -25.06 6.14
C ALA A 80 -15.22 -25.83 4.82
N ALA A 81 -16.24 -26.67 4.70
CA ALA A 81 -16.49 -27.50 3.53
C ALA A 81 -16.31 -26.72 2.21
N ALA A 82 -15.67 -27.35 1.23
CA ALA A 82 -15.43 -26.81 -0.11
C ALA A 82 -16.76 -26.57 -0.86
N GLY A 83 -17.45 -25.49 -0.51
CA GLY A 83 -18.72 -25.09 -1.11
C GLY A 83 -18.48 -24.22 -2.35
N SER A 84 -18.55 -24.86 -3.51
CA SER A 84 -18.80 -24.34 -4.86
C SER A 84 -18.09 -23.05 -5.34
N GLN A 85 -17.34 -23.20 -6.43
CA GLN A 85 -16.69 -22.18 -7.26
C GLN A 85 -17.64 -21.20 -7.97
N SER A 86 -18.78 -20.83 -7.39
CA SER A 86 -19.59 -19.77 -7.96
C SER A 86 -19.00 -18.42 -7.56
N GLU A 87 -17.99 -17.97 -8.31
CA GLU A 87 -17.60 -16.56 -8.38
C GLU A 87 -18.83 -15.78 -8.89
N THR A 88 -19.73 -15.48 -7.97
CA THR A 88 -20.93 -14.71 -8.25
C THR A 88 -20.53 -13.27 -8.53
N LEU A 89 -21.27 -12.59 -9.40
CA LEU A 89 -21.20 -11.15 -9.68
C LEU A 89 -21.04 -10.29 -8.40
N LEU A 90 -21.59 -10.77 -7.29
CA LEU A 90 -21.51 -10.20 -5.94
C LEU A 90 -20.06 -10.08 -5.41
N SER A 91 -19.18 -11.03 -5.72
CA SER A 91 -17.76 -10.98 -5.36
C SER A 91 -17.04 -9.81 -6.04
N HIS A 92 -17.40 -9.51 -7.28
CA HIS A 92 -16.82 -8.41 -8.04
C HIS A 92 -17.26 -7.04 -7.49
N GLU A 93 -18.54 -6.90 -7.12
CA GLU A 93 -19.02 -5.68 -6.47
C GLU A 93 -18.35 -5.45 -5.11
N LEU A 94 -18.18 -6.52 -4.32
CA LEU A 94 -17.46 -6.44 -3.05
C LEU A 94 -15.98 -6.08 -3.22
N GLU A 95 -15.29 -6.63 -4.25
CA GLU A 95 -13.90 -6.24 -4.55
C GLU A 95 -13.80 -4.77 -4.93
N ARG A 96 -14.75 -4.28 -5.75
CA ARG A 96 -14.80 -2.87 -6.12
C ARG A 96 -15.10 -1.95 -4.94
N ILE A 97 -16.04 -2.31 -4.07
CA ILE A 97 -16.35 -1.56 -2.84
C ILE A 97 -15.13 -1.56 -1.92
N GLY A 98 -14.48 -2.72 -1.75
CA GLY A 98 -13.28 -2.86 -0.94
C GLY A 98 -12.12 -1.99 -1.42
N ILE A 99 -11.85 -1.96 -2.73
CA ILE A 99 -10.83 -1.10 -3.32
C ILE A 99 -11.18 0.38 -3.14
N ALA A 100 -12.45 0.76 -3.32
CA ALA A 100 -12.90 2.13 -3.12
C ALA A 100 -12.75 2.57 -1.65
N LEU A 101 -13.11 1.71 -0.69
CA LEU A 101 -12.93 1.96 0.74
C LEU A 101 -11.46 2.05 1.13
N LEU A 102 -10.61 1.20 0.55
CA LEU A 102 -9.16 1.28 0.75
C LEU A 102 -8.60 2.60 0.20
N GLY A 103 -9.00 3.00 -1.01
CA GLY A 103 -8.63 4.30 -1.59
C GLY A 103 -9.08 5.47 -0.73
N LEU A 104 -10.31 5.43 -0.19
CA LEU A 104 -10.83 6.44 0.72
C LEU A 104 -10.05 6.51 2.03
N TYR A 105 -9.72 5.36 2.61
CA TYR A 105 -8.89 5.28 3.83
C TYR A 105 -7.50 5.87 3.60
N LEU A 106 -6.83 5.47 2.50
CA LEU A 106 -5.52 6.00 2.13
C LEU A 106 -5.58 7.52 1.90
N PHE A 107 -6.65 8.00 1.27
CA PHE A 107 -6.86 9.43 1.05
C PHE A 107 -7.00 10.19 2.36
N TYR A 108 -7.87 9.71 3.25
CA TYR A 108 -8.05 10.29 4.58
C TYR A 108 -6.73 10.32 5.37
N ARG A 109 -5.98 9.22 5.34
CA ARG A 109 -4.67 9.12 6.00
C ARG A 109 -3.67 10.12 5.43
N ALA A 110 -3.51 10.18 4.10
CA ALA A 110 -2.57 11.07 3.43
C ALA A 110 -2.89 12.55 3.71
N VAL A 111 -4.17 12.93 3.70
CA VAL A 111 -4.61 14.29 4.05
C VAL A 111 -4.31 14.60 5.51
N SER A 112 -4.57 13.66 6.43
CA SER A 112 -4.29 13.83 7.86
C SER A 112 -2.79 13.99 8.12
N ASP A 113 -1.96 13.18 7.46
CA ASP A 113 -0.50 13.24 7.55
C ASP A 113 0.05 14.56 6.97
N LEU A 114 -0.47 15.02 5.83
CA LEU A 114 -0.13 16.32 5.25
C LEU A 114 -0.36 17.46 6.23
N ILE A 115 -1.55 17.49 6.85
CA ILE A 115 -1.90 18.51 7.84
C ILE A 115 -0.95 18.44 9.03
N TYR A 116 -0.70 17.25 9.56
CA TYR A 116 0.21 17.03 10.69
C TYR A 116 1.63 17.52 10.38
N GLN A 117 2.20 17.13 9.25
CA GLN A 117 3.55 17.54 8.84
C GLN A 117 3.65 19.06 8.65
N LEU A 118 2.64 19.69 8.04
CA LEU A 118 2.59 21.15 7.89
C LEU A 118 2.56 21.85 9.26
N MET A 119 1.79 21.34 10.22
CA MET A 119 1.73 21.89 11.56
C MET A 119 3.06 21.75 12.30
N ILE A 120 3.69 20.58 12.24
CA ILE A 120 5.01 20.35 12.86
C ILE A 120 6.07 21.24 12.24
N HIS A 121 6.10 21.36 10.91
CA HIS A 121 7.08 22.21 10.24
C HIS A 121 6.94 23.67 10.69
N ARG A 122 5.71 24.20 10.71
CA ARG A 122 5.44 25.55 11.22
C ARG A 122 5.87 25.73 12.67
N ALA A 123 5.60 24.75 13.54
CA ALA A 123 6.01 24.80 14.94
C ALA A 123 7.55 24.80 15.09
N LYS A 124 8.26 23.96 14.32
CA LYS A 124 9.72 23.91 14.30
C LYS A 124 10.34 25.23 13.82
N VAL A 125 9.82 25.80 12.73
CA VAL A 125 10.26 27.09 12.20
C VAL A 125 10.05 28.20 13.22
N ALA A 126 8.90 28.22 13.90
CA ALA A 126 8.61 29.20 14.95
C ALA A 126 9.55 29.06 16.17
N ALA A 127 9.92 27.84 16.56
CA ALA A 127 10.74 27.59 17.74
C ALA A 127 12.25 27.76 17.51
N LEU A 128 12.77 27.35 16.34
CA LEU A 128 14.21 27.26 16.07
C LEU A 128 14.70 28.29 15.03
N GLY A 129 13.78 28.93 14.30
CA GLY A 129 14.09 29.74 13.12
C GLY A 129 14.50 28.89 11.90
N ASN A 130 14.37 29.46 10.70
CA ASN A 130 14.58 28.76 9.42
C ASN A 130 15.99 28.15 9.23
N VAL A 131 17.00 28.62 9.95
CA VAL A 131 18.41 28.28 9.69
C VAL A 131 18.90 27.07 10.51
N ARG A 132 18.15 26.66 11.55
CA ARG A 132 18.59 25.62 12.51
C ARG A 132 17.76 24.34 12.52
N ALA A 133 16.66 24.27 11.78
CA ALA A 133 15.88 23.05 11.70
C ALA A 133 16.49 22.08 10.68
N PRO A 134 16.74 20.81 11.02
CA PRO A 134 17.01 19.77 10.03
C PRO A 134 15.83 19.74 9.04
N ASP A 135 16.11 20.00 7.76
CA ASP A 135 15.06 20.17 6.75
C ASP A 135 14.72 18.85 6.06
N ASP A 136 14.19 17.89 6.83
CA ASP A 136 13.61 16.65 6.30
C ASP A 136 12.23 16.90 5.64
N PHE A 137 11.72 18.12 5.73
CA PHE A 137 10.37 18.49 5.31
C PHE A 137 10.13 18.27 3.80
N PRO A 138 11.06 18.58 2.87
CA PRO A 138 10.84 18.32 1.44
C PRO A 138 10.70 16.82 1.13
N ALA A 139 11.47 15.97 1.82
CA ALA A 139 11.39 14.51 1.67
C ALA A 139 10.03 13.97 2.13
N LEU A 140 9.58 14.42 3.31
CA LEU A 140 8.30 14.04 3.88
C LEU A 140 7.12 14.53 3.02
N MET A 141 7.16 15.78 2.55
CA MET A 141 6.15 16.33 1.64
C MET A 141 6.08 15.54 0.34
N THR A 142 7.23 15.15 -0.24
CA THR A 142 7.25 14.35 -1.47
C THR A 142 6.58 12.99 -1.26
N ALA A 143 6.88 12.32 -0.14
CA ALA A 143 6.26 11.05 0.20
C ALA A 143 4.73 11.19 0.38
N THR A 144 4.27 12.22 1.09
CA THR A 144 2.83 12.48 1.28
C THR A 144 2.13 12.82 -0.04
N VAL A 145 2.77 13.57 -0.94
CA VAL A 145 2.22 13.85 -2.28
C VAL A 145 2.07 12.55 -3.09
N ILE A 146 3.07 11.67 -3.07
CA ILE A 146 3.00 10.36 -3.73
C ILE A 146 1.86 9.52 -3.12
N GLU A 147 1.74 9.46 -1.80
CA GLU A 147 0.65 8.74 -1.13
C GLU A 147 -0.72 9.28 -1.54
N LEU A 148 -0.87 10.60 -1.66
CA LEU A 148 -2.11 11.26 -2.05
C LEU A 148 -2.47 10.98 -3.52
N VAL A 149 -1.48 10.98 -4.42
CA VAL A 149 -1.66 10.58 -5.82
C VAL A 149 -2.08 9.11 -5.91
N LEU A 150 -1.42 8.21 -5.17
CA LEU A 150 -1.80 6.80 -5.13
C LEU A 150 -3.22 6.63 -4.59
N ALA A 151 -3.57 7.29 -3.48
CA ALA A 151 -4.90 7.26 -2.91
C ALA A 151 -5.98 7.71 -3.91
N LEU A 152 -5.73 8.79 -4.66
CA LEU A 152 -6.63 9.27 -5.72
C LEU A 152 -6.75 8.26 -6.86
N ILE A 153 -5.66 7.62 -7.28
CA ILE A 153 -5.71 6.55 -8.28
C ILE A 153 -6.60 5.40 -7.79
N PHE A 154 -6.43 4.95 -6.54
CA PHE A 154 -7.26 3.88 -5.96
C PHE A 154 -8.73 4.28 -5.87
N LEU A 155 -9.02 5.53 -5.49
CA LEU A 155 -10.37 6.05 -5.34
C LEU A 155 -11.09 6.19 -6.69
N LEU A 156 -10.43 6.78 -7.69
CA LEU A 156 -11.03 7.11 -9.00
C LEU A 156 -11.01 5.92 -9.97
N GLN A 157 -9.98 5.08 -9.91
CA GLN A 157 -9.81 3.94 -10.82
C GLN A 157 -10.21 2.60 -10.21
N ALA A 158 -11.11 2.57 -9.22
CA ALA A 158 -11.60 1.30 -8.66
C ALA A 158 -12.10 0.31 -9.74
N LYS A 159 -12.70 0.80 -10.84
CA LYS A 159 -13.07 -0.04 -12.01
C LYS A 159 -11.86 -0.51 -12.83
N GLY A 160 -10.88 0.36 -13.05
CA GLY A 160 -9.68 0.08 -13.84
C GLY A 160 -8.73 -0.89 -13.15
N LEU A 161 -8.57 -0.76 -11.83
CA LEU A 161 -7.77 -1.65 -11.00
C LEU A 161 -8.32 -3.07 -10.99
N VAL A 162 -9.63 -3.25 -10.88
CA VAL A 162 -10.25 -4.59 -10.96
C VAL A 162 -9.95 -5.25 -12.31
N ASN A 163 -10.02 -4.50 -13.41
CA ASN A 163 -9.66 -5.00 -14.73
C ASN A 163 -8.16 -5.33 -14.86
N LEU A 164 -7.27 -4.52 -14.27
CA LEU A 164 -5.84 -4.80 -14.22
C LEU A 164 -5.56 -6.08 -13.43
N PHE A 165 -6.22 -6.25 -12.28
CA PHE A 165 -6.08 -7.42 -11.41
C PHE A 165 -6.51 -8.70 -12.13
N ARG A 166 -7.55 -8.62 -12.95
CA ARG A 166 -8.01 -9.71 -13.82
C ARG A 166 -6.96 -10.08 -14.87
N LYS A 167 -6.38 -9.07 -15.54
CA LYS A 167 -5.35 -9.25 -16.58
C LYS A 167 -4.07 -9.89 -16.05
N VAL A 168 -3.58 -9.43 -14.90
CA VAL A 168 -2.35 -9.96 -14.27
C VAL A 168 -2.52 -11.42 -13.85
N ARG A 169 -3.73 -11.83 -13.47
CA ARG A 169 -4.03 -13.21 -13.04
C ARG A 169 -4.39 -14.17 -14.19
N GLY A 170 -4.33 -13.71 -15.45
CA GLY A 170 -4.59 -14.57 -16.61
C GLY A 170 -6.06 -14.97 -16.80
N TYR A 171 -7.00 -14.27 -16.17
CA TYR A 171 -8.42 -14.48 -16.46
C TYR A 171 -8.74 -13.85 -17.83
N PRO A 172 -9.12 -14.63 -18.86
CA PRO A 172 -9.47 -14.08 -20.16
C PRO A 172 -10.65 -13.13 -19.98
N GLY A 173 -10.47 -11.88 -20.40
CA GLY A 173 -11.51 -10.88 -20.30
C GLY A 173 -12.67 -11.27 -21.20
N SER A 174 -13.82 -11.60 -20.61
CA SER A 174 -15.08 -11.38 -21.30
C SER A 174 -15.16 -9.88 -21.57
N ALA A 175 -15.11 -9.54 -22.87
CA ALA A 175 -15.49 -8.24 -23.37
C ALA A 175 -16.97 -8.03 -23.00
N LEU A 176 -17.23 -7.04 -22.16
CA LEU A 176 -18.50 -6.36 -22.03
C LEU A 176 -18.21 -4.88 -22.11
#